data_AF-A0A7C3MID6-F1
#
_entry.id   AF-A0A7C3MID6-F1
#
_cell.length_a   1.000
_cell.length_b   1.000
_cell.length_c   1.000
_cell.angle_alpha   90.00
_cell.angle_beta   90.00
_cell.angle_gamma   90.00
#
_symmetry.space_group_name_H-M   'P 1'
#
loop_
_entity.id
_entity.type
_entity.pdbx_description
1 polymer ?
#
loop_
_entity_poly.entity_id
_entity_poly.type
_entity_poly.pdbx_seq_one_letter_code
_entity_poly.pdbx_strand_id
1 'polypeptide(L)'
;MYGSTWVVTREKAEKIKEELIKRGGIEENPKSIYEIWRIRLGNSIFIYYSSNKLYSTPSNEIWRIWELIDSIIKSESDNLKNYLLGFDETGKGEPFGPLVLAGVMVPKEILKNISLEFSTSDTKKKHNYEYWEKLLFSLNSIEDLKYKIDLIMPREIDRFNINMLMDLGYEKLLKNLIYNVPFEDLRIVIDDYGIGNILNKYLQHVKEKGAEVITISDSENKFIEVRVASLIAKAYREKFLKKISEVYKLEEEVIKGNLSDIYVRDRFLQYKKQDFWFLRRSFGEKKIKEKPSFINMIDEEGRVICFFCGKASYQVILDNYKFKCIYCGKEMKDLQFALKYKYGVIKVEDKRIINMILDIFKHKDILDGFDFILPEGSLQDLLPFRDMGKILIDTKSSYLTYIELNLQGDSIVFSLIRNV
;
A
#
# COMPACT_ATOMS: atom_id res chain seq x y z
N MET A 1 -9.37 -8.64 39.15
CA MET A 1 -9.86 -7.87 37.99
C MET A 1 -8.66 -7.31 37.25
N TYR A 2 -8.62 -7.38 35.93
CA TYR A 2 -7.59 -6.73 35.12
C TYR A 2 -7.98 -5.26 34.90
N GLY A 3 -6.99 -4.37 34.75
CA GLY A 3 -7.25 -2.97 34.39
C GLY A 3 -7.78 -2.84 32.96
N SER A 4 -8.33 -1.68 32.64
CA SER A 4 -8.85 -1.37 31.30
C SER A 4 -7.90 -0.46 30.53
N THR A 5 -7.85 -0.67 29.21
CA THR A 5 -6.99 0.12 28.31
C THR A 5 -7.80 0.59 27.11
N TRP A 6 -7.59 1.84 26.73
CA TRP A 6 -8.15 2.45 25.52
C TRP A 6 -7.03 3.11 24.71
N VAL A 7 -7.29 3.29 23.42
CA VAL A 7 -6.52 4.18 22.56
C VAL A 7 -7.40 5.38 22.26
N VAL A 8 -6.98 6.57 22.70
CA VAL A 8 -7.77 7.80 22.62
C VAL A 8 -6.89 8.94 22.14
N THR A 9 -7.44 9.79 21.26
CA THR A 9 -6.75 11.01 20.80
C THR A 9 -6.52 11.96 21.97
N ARG A 10 -5.55 12.88 21.83
CA ARG A 10 -5.26 13.87 22.87
C ARG A 10 -6.49 14.71 23.26
N GLU A 11 -7.29 15.12 22.27
CA GLU A 11 -8.53 15.86 22.54
C GLU A 11 -9.54 15.05 23.36
N LYS A 12 -9.73 13.76 23.02
CA LYS A 12 -10.58 12.83 23.80
C LYS A 12 -10.03 12.61 25.20
N ALA A 13 -8.71 12.47 25.32
CA ALA A 13 -8.05 12.30 26.59
C ALA A 13 -8.30 13.51 27.50
N GLU A 14 -8.25 14.73 26.98
CA GLU A 14 -8.61 15.93 27.76
C GLU A 14 -10.11 15.96 28.14
N LYS A 15 -11.04 15.60 27.23
CA LYS A 15 -12.47 15.47 27.59
C LYS A 15 -12.71 14.43 28.69
N ILE A 16 -12.04 13.28 28.59
CA ILE A 16 -12.09 12.23 29.62
C ILE A 16 -11.48 12.75 30.94
N LYS A 17 -10.36 13.45 30.86
CA LYS A 17 -9.69 14.08 32.01
C LYS A 17 -10.65 15.00 32.76
N GLU A 18 -11.31 15.91 32.05
CA GLU A 18 -12.32 16.81 32.62
C GLU A 18 -13.47 16.05 33.28
N GLU A 19 -13.96 14.98 32.64
CA GLU A 19 -15.09 14.20 33.14
C GLU A 19 -14.74 13.36 34.38
N LEU A 20 -13.49 12.88 34.46
CA LEU A 20 -12.93 12.24 35.65
C LEU A 20 -12.78 13.25 36.80
N ILE A 21 -12.28 14.46 36.52
CA ILE A 21 -12.14 15.54 37.51
C ILE A 21 -13.51 15.94 38.06
N LYS A 22 -14.53 16.12 37.20
CA LYS A 22 -15.92 16.44 37.62
C LYS A 22 -16.51 15.39 38.59
N ARG A 23 -16.02 14.15 38.55
CA ARG A 23 -16.44 13.06 39.45
C ARG A 23 -15.58 12.93 40.71
N GLY A 24 -14.75 13.92 41.00
CA GLY A 24 -13.87 13.93 42.17
C GLY A 24 -12.50 13.30 41.91
N GLY A 25 -12.09 13.17 40.65
CA GLY A 25 -10.75 12.75 40.28
C GLY A 25 -9.72 13.80 40.67
N ILE A 26 -8.62 13.36 41.29
CA ILE A 26 -7.51 14.21 41.71
C ILE A 26 -6.36 14.02 40.74
N GLU A 27 -5.88 15.09 40.13
CA GLU A 27 -4.69 15.07 39.28
C GLU A 27 -3.43 14.86 40.12
N GLU A 28 -2.64 13.85 39.76
CA GLU A 28 -1.33 13.55 40.34
C GLU A 28 -0.22 13.93 39.35
N ASN A 29 0.98 14.19 39.86
CA ASN A 29 2.13 14.40 38.99
C ASN A 29 2.44 13.12 38.19
N PRO A 30 2.70 13.23 36.87
CA PRO A 30 3.20 12.15 36.04
C PRO A 30 4.44 11.48 36.65
N LYS A 31 4.50 10.15 36.62
CA LYS A 31 5.62 9.38 37.19
C LYS A 31 6.69 8.97 36.18
N SER A 32 6.41 9.15 34.89
CA SER A 32 7.37 8.91 33.82
C SER A 32 7.25 9.98 32.74
N ILE A 33 8.30 10.15 31.94
CA ILE A 33 8.33 11.10 30.82
C ILE A 33 7.30 10.79 29.72
N TYR A 34 6.74 9.58 29.72
CA TYR A 34 5.74 9.16 28.75
C TYR A 34 4.31 9.42 29.23
N GLU A 35 4.11 9.77 30.51
CA GLU A 35 2.80 10.11 31.07
C GLU A 35 2.51 11.59 30.80
N ILE A 36 1.43 11.86 30.07
CA ILE A 36 0.96 13.24 29.84
C ILE A 36 0.20 13.74 31.06
N TRP A 37 -0.72 12.92 31.58
CA TRP A 37 -1.46 13.22 32.80
C TRP A 37 -1.82 11.94 33.55
N ARG A 38 -2.07 12.10 34.85
CA ARG A 38 -2.38 11.02 35.77
C ARG A 38 -3.48 11.47 36.72
N ILE A 39 -4.58 10.73 36.80
CA ILE A 39 -5.71 11.04 37.68
C ILE A 39 -5.98 9.85 38.59
N ARG A 40 -6.14 10.13 39.89
CA ARG A 40 -6.69 9.17 40.85
C ARG A 40 -8.18 9.45 41.05
N LEU A 41 -9.02 8.45 40.84
CA LEU A 41 -10.45 8.50 41.14
C LEU A 41 -10.79 7.32 42.04
N GLY A 42 -11.06 7.62 43.32
CA GLY A 42 -11.19 6.60 44.36
C GLY A 42 -9.93 5.72 44.46
N ASN A 43 -10.11 4.41 44.32
CA ASN A 43 -9.01 3.42 44.34
C ASN A 43 -8.46 3.09 42.95
N SER A 44 -8.94 3.76 41.89
CA SER A 44 -8.46 3.58 40.52
C SER A 44 -7.58 4.74 40.09
N ILE A 45 -6.62 4.44 39.21
CA ILE A 45 -5.68 5.39 38.64
C ILE A 45 -5.83 5.32 37.13
N PHE A 46 -6.06 6.47 36.52
CA PHE A 46 -6.13 6.70 35.08
C PHE A 46 -4.86 7.38 34.62
N ILE A 47 -4.22 6.85 33.59
CA ILE A 47 -2.95 7.35 33.07
C ILE A 47 -3.06 7.48 31.56
N TYR A 48 -2.81 8.67 31.05
CA TYR A 48 -2.73 8.91 29.61
C TYR A 48 -1.29 9.11 29.18
N TYR A 49 -0.90 8.40 28.13
CA TYR A 49 0.47 8.37 27.63
C TYR A 49 0.63 9.15 26.33
N SER A 50 1.86 9.59 26.05
CA SER A 50 2.24 10.20 24.77
C SER A 50 2.02 9.29 23.55
N SER A 51 1.82 7.99 23.76
CA SER A 51 1.45 7.00 22.75
C SER A 51 -0.06 6.92 22.45
N ASN A 52 -0.87 7.86 22.95
CA ASN A 52 -2.34 7.86 22.87
C ASN A 52 -3.03 6.71 23.64
N LYS A 53 -2.29 5.99 24.49
CA LYS A 53 -2.84 4.97 25.37
C LYS A 53 -3.43 5.63 26.62
N LEU A 54 -4.66 5.27 26.97
CA LEU A 54 -5.27 5.54 28.27
C LEU A 54 -5.38 4.22 29.03
N TYR A 55 -4.85 4.16 30.24
CA TYR A 55 -4.92 2.98 31.10
C TYR A 55 -5.63 3.30 32.40
N SER A 56 -6.46 2.38 32.90
CA SER A 56 -7.11 2.47 34.20
C SER A 56 -6.83 1.22 35.02
N THR A 57 -6.37 1.41 36.26
CA THR A 57 -6.25 0.28 37.21
C THR A 57 -7.64 -0.21 37.65
N PRO A 58 -7.80 -1.50 37.93
CA PRO A 58 -9.07 -2.03 38.42
C PRO A 58 -9.36 -1.51 39.84
N SER A 59 -10.64 -1.24 40.14
CA SER A 59 -11.12 -1.06 41.50
C SER A 59 -12.59 -1.45 41.62
N ASN A 60 -13.09 -1.59 42.84
CA ASN A 60 -14.53 -1.78 43.07
C ASN A 60 -15.30 -0.59 42.49
N GLU A 61 -16.43 -0.87 41.85
CA GLU A 61 -17.37 0.13 41.30
C GLU A 61 -16.85 1.01 40.15
N ILE A 62 -15.63 0.78 39.64
CA ILE A 62 -15.05 1.59 38.56
C ILE A 62 -15.69 1.33 37.18
N TRP A 63 -16.40 0.23 37.04
CA TRP A 63 -17.00 -0.23 35.77
C TRP A 63 -17.91 0.83 35.12
N ARG A 64 -18.66 1.61 35.91
CA ARG A 64 -19.50 2.71 35.40
C ARG A 64 -18.67 3.84 34.76
N ILE A 65 -17.46 4.07 35.25
CA ILE A 65 -16.53 5.05 34.67
C ILE A 65 -15.94 4.50 33.38
N TRP A 66 -15.65 3.20 33.33
CA TRP A 66 -15.19 2.55 32.11
C TRP A 66 -16.27 2.59 31.02
N GLU A 67 -17.54 2.34 31.37
CA GLU A 67 -18.67 2.49 30.44
C GLU A 67 -18.85 3.93 29.94
N LEU A 68 -18.65 4.92 30.81
CA LEU A 68 -18.68 6.33 30.42
C LEU A 68 -17.55 6.67 29.44
N ILE A 69 -16.33 6.20 29.72
CA ILE A 69 -15.19 6.37 28.83
C ILE A 69 -15.48 5.70 27.49
N ASP A 70 -16.00 4.47 27.51
CA ASP A 70 -16.44 3.77 26.31
C ASP A 70 -17.52 4.57 25.55
N SER A 71 -18.46 5.21 26.25
CA SER A 71 -19.49 6.06 25.65
C SER A 71 -18.93 7.33 25.01
N ILE A 72 -17.98 8.01 25.66
CA ILE A 72 -17.31 9.21 25.11
C ILE A 72 -16.50 8.82 23.86
N ILE A 73 -15.86 7.66 23.90
CA ILE A 73 -15.13 7.12 22.75
C ILE A 73 -16.10 6.77 21.62
N LYS A 74 -17.24 6.14 21.94
CA LYS A 74 -18.29 5.74 21.00
C LYS A 74 -19.00 6.92 20.36
N SER A 75 -19.41 7.93 21.12
CA SER A 75 -20.14 9.10 20.62
C SER A 75 -19.38 9.88 19.54
N GLU A 76 -18.04 9.79 19.54
CA GLU A 76 -17.22 10.39 18.48
C GLU A 76 -16.86 9.38 17.37
N SER A 77 -16.89 8.08 17.67
CA SER A 77 -16.87 7.06 16.61
C SER A 77 -18.11 7.16 15.73
N ASP A 78 -19.26 7.61 16.25
CA ASP A 78 -20.48 7.89 15.46
C ASP A 78 -20.30 8.98 14.40
N ASN A 79 -19.28 9.84 14.52
CA ASN A 79 -18.89 10.80 13.47
C ASN A 79 -17.84 10.25 12.49
N LEU A 80 -17.31 9.05 12.72
CA LEU A 80 -16.39 8.40 11.80
C LEU A 80 -17.17 7.77 10.64
N LYS A 81 -16.63 7.92 9.44
CA LYS A 81 -17.07 7.21 8.24
C LYS A 81 -16.96 5.70 8.45
N ASN A 82 -17.86 4.93 7.83
CA ASN A 82 -17.90 3.47 8.00
C ASN A 82 -16.63 2.79 7.47
N TYR A 83 -15.98 3.38 6.46
CA TYR A 83 -14.73 2.86 5.90
C TYR A 83 -13.64 3.93 5.92
N LEU A 84 -12.52 3.59 6.56
CA LEU A 84 -11.35 4.45 6.67
C LEU A 84 -10.26 3.93 5.76
N LEU A 85 -9.90 4.71 4.74
CA LEU A 85 -8.86 4.37 3.80
C LEU A 85 -7.58 5.13 4.10
N GLY A 86 -6.48 4.40 4.27
CA GLY A 86 -5.16 4.95 4.46
C GLY A 86 -4.22 4.50 3.35
N PHE A 87 -3.36 5.41 2.91
CA PHE A 87 -2.36 5.15 1.88
C PHE A 87 -0.99 5.63 2.35
N ASP A 88 0.01 4.79 2.13
CA ASP A 88 1.42 5.13 2.38
C ASP A 88 2.33 4.32 1.45
N GLU A 89 3.56 4.79 1.29
CA GLU A 89 4.58 4.15 0.49
C GLU A 89 5.85 3.84 1.27
N THR A 90 6.64 2.94 0.73
CA THR A 90 7.96 2.71 1.27
C THR A 90 9.00 2.48 0.18
N GLY A 91 10.20 3.00 0.43
CA GLY A 91 11.33 2.89 -0.49
C GLY A 91 11.47 4.03 -1.49
N LYS A 92 10.75 5.16 -1.35
CA LYS A 92 10.87 6.30 -2.28
C LYS A 92 12.31 6.81 -2.41
N GLY A 93 13.00 6.92 -1.27
CA GLY A 93 14.39 7.39 -1.17
C GLY A 93 15.46 6.29 -1.22
N GLU A 94 15.11 5.07 -1.62
CA GLU A 94 16.04 3.93 -1.54
C GLU A 94 16.62 3.56 -2.92
N PRO A 95 17.90 3.12 -3.00
CA PRO A 95 18.55 2.78 -4.27
C PRO A 95 18.22 1.37 -4.79
N PHE A 96 17.73 0.47 -3.94
CA PHE A 96 17.42 -0.92 -4.28
C PHE A 96 15.93 -1.24 -4.14
N GLY A 97 15.45 -2.20 -4.93
CA GLY A 97 14.10 -2.72 -4.92
C GLY A 97 13.01 -1.76 -5.44
N PRO A 98 11.80 -2.28 -5.63
CA PRO A 98 10.64 -1.47 -6.02
C PRO A 98 10.28 -0.46 -4.93
N LEU A 99 9.63 0.63 -5.34
CA LEU A 99 8.82 1.45 -4.45
C LEU A 99 7.50 0.70 -4.24
N VAL A 100 7.18 0.40 -2.99
CA VAL A 100 5.95 -0.34 -2.62
C VAL A 100 4.93 0.67 -2.14
N LEU A 101 3.79 0.74 -2.82
CA LEU A 101 2.62 1.50 -2.38
C LEU A 101 1.66 0.56 -1.66
N ALA A 102 1.02 1.01 -0.60
CA ALA A 102 -0.04 0.28 0.07
C ALA A 102 -1.28 1.15 0.22
N GLY A 103 -2.44 0.55 0.00
CA GLY A 103 -3.73 1.11 0.37
C GLY A 103 -4.45 0.12 1.28
N VAL A 104 -5.00 0.63 2.37
CA VAL A 104 -5.69 -0.16 3.39
C VAL A 104 -7.07 0.43 3.60
N MET A 105 -8.08 -0.41 3.67
CA MET A 105 -9.42 -0.06 4.08
C MET A 105 -9.76 -0.76 5.39
N VAL A 106 -9.99 0.06 6.42
CA VAL A 106 -10.39 -0.36 7.75
C VAL A 106 -11.87 -0.03 7.96
N PRO A 107 -12.75 -1.04 8.03
CA PRO A 107 -14.10 -0.85 8.55
C PRO A 107 -14.07 -0.31 9.98
N LYS A 108 -14.96 0.64 10.29
CA LYS A 108 -15.06 1.28 11.60
C LYS A 108 -15.26 0.27 12.73
N GLU A 109 -15.96 -0.83 12.45
CA GLU A 109 -16.30 -1.90 13.39
C GLU A 109 -15.05 -2.61 13.94
N ILE A 110 -14.02 -2.77 13.10
CA ILE A 110 -12.78 -3.47 13.48
C ILE A 110 -11.67 -2.52 13.93
N LEU A 111 -11.89 -1.20 13.87
CA LEU A 111 -10.90 -0.17 14.18
C LEU A 111 -10.27 -0.35 15.57
N LYS A 112 -11.08 -0.75 16.56
CA LYS A 112 -10.60 -0.98 17.94
C LYS A 112 -9.61 -2.14 17.99
N ASN A 113 -9.86 -3.22 17.28
CA ASN A 113 -8.99 -4.40 17.24
C ASN A 113 -7.64 -4.06 16.61
N ILE A 114 -7.67 -3.36 15.47
CA ILE A 114 -6.47 -2.87 14.80
C ILE A 114 -5.68 -1.89 15.69
N SER A 115 -6.38 -0.97 16.36
CA SER A 115 -5.73 -0.01 17.24
C SER A 115 -4.99 -0.69 18.40
N LEU A 116 -5.56 -1.74 19.00
CA LEU A 116 -4.90 -2.47 20.08
C LEU A 116 -3.63 -3.19 19.63
N GLU A 117 -3.64 -3.78 18.43
CA GLU A 117 -2.52 -4.57 17.90
C GLU A 117 -1.40 -3.68 17.31
N PHE A 118 -1.75 -2.56 16.66
CA PHE A 118 -0.81 -1.75 15.89
C PHE A 118 -0.55 -0.35 16.46
N SER A 119 -1.15 0.03 17.59
CA SER A 119 -0.93 1.35 18.21
C SER A 119 0.53 1.60 18.61
N THR A 120 1.28 0.56 18.97
CA THR A 120 2.66 0.66 19.47
C THR A 120 3.72 0.19 18.47
N SER A 121 3.29 -0.19 17.25
CA SER A 121 4.20 -0.69 16.22
C SER A 121 5.04 0.46 15.69
N ASP A 122 6.27 0.53 16.18
CA ASP A 122 7.24 1.56 15.81
C ASP A 122 7.81 1.24 14.41
N THR A 123 7.27 1.93 13.40
CA THR A 123 7.70 1.83 12.00
C THR A 123 9.15 2.29 11.80
N LYS A 124 9.75 3.00 12.77
CA LYS A 124 11.09 3.61 12.66
C LYS A 124 12.18 2.76 13.30
N LYS A 125 11.83 1.75 14.09
CA LYS A 125 12.80 0.78 14.63
C LYS A 125 13.22 -0.26 13.59
N LYS A 126 14.48 -0.69 13.68
CA LYS A 126 14.96 -1.87 12.96
C LYS A 126 14.34 -3.10 13.62
N HIS A 127 13.59 -3.86 12.82
CA HIS A 127 13.01 -5.14 13.23
C HIS A 127 13.65 -6.27 12.42
N ASN A 128 13.70 -7.46 13.00
CA ASN A 128 14.13 -8.64 12.26
C ASN A 128 13.05 -9.05 11.24
N TYR A 129 13.40 -9.94 10.32
CA TYR A 129 12.45 -10.39 9.31
C TYR A 129 11.26 -11.16 9.90
N GLU A 130 11.46 -11.95 10.96
CA GLU A 130 10.39 -12.69 11.64
C GLU A 130 9.28 -11.77 12.18
N TYR A 131 9.63 -10.56 12.61
CA TYR A 131 8.65 -9.54 13.01
C TYR A 131 7.72 -9.18 11.84
N TRP A 132 8.28 -8.93 10.66
CA TRP A 132 7.50 -8.57 9.46
C TRP A 132 6.61 -9.72 8.98
N GLU A 133 7.10 -10.96 9.05
CA GLU A 133 6.29 -12.14 8.72
C GLU A 133 5.11 -12.31 9.69
N LYS A 134 5.36 -12.19 11.00
CA LYS A 134 4.31 -12.23 12.02
C LYS A 134 3.29 -11.11 11.82
N LEU A 135 3.76 -9.90 11.51
CA LEU A 135 2.90 -8.75 11.24
C LEU A 135 1.99 -8.98 10.03
N LEU A 136 2.54 -9.46 8.91
CA LEU A 136 1.72 -9.79 7.72
C LEU A 136 0.74 -10.92 8.00
N PHE A 137 1.16 -11.94 8.76
CA PHE A 137 0.29 -13.04 9.16
C PHE A 137 -0.88 -12.55 10.03
N SER A 138 -0.61 -11.72 11.04
CA SER A 138 -1.63 -11.06 11.86
C SER A 138 -2.61 -10.27 11.00
N LEU A 139 -2.13 -9.38 10.14
CA LEU A 139 -2.97 -8.54 9.30
C LEU A 139 -3.86 -9.36 8.35
N ASN A 140 -3.33 -10.42 7.75
CA ASN A 140 -4.09 -11.33 6.89
C ASN A 140 -5.14 -12.16 7.64
N SER A 141 -5.02 -12.27 8.97
CA SER A 141 -5.94 -13.02 9.82
C SER A 141 -7.09 -12.15 10.35
N ILE A 142 -7.04 -10.83 10.16
CA ILE A 142 -8.09 -9.91 10.59
C ILE A 142 -9.20 -9.95 9.54
N GLU A 143 -10.36 -10.46 9.95
CA GLU A 143 -11.57 -10.45 9.12
C GLU A 143 -11.96 -9.00 8.74
N ASP A 144 -12.46 -8.82 7.53
CA ASP A 144 -12.87 -7.54 6.92
C ASP A 144 -11.79 -6.46 6.71
N LEU A 145 -10.57 -6.65 7.19
CA LEU A 145 -9.45 -5.79 6.81
C LEU A 145 -9.08 -6.05 5.35
N LYS A 146 -9.25 -5.03 4.50
CA LYS A 146 -8.86 -5.13 3.09
C LYS A 146 -7.62 -4.27 2.86
N TYR A 147 -6.62 -4.82 2.20
CA TYR A 147 -5.51 -4.02 1.70
C TYR A 147 -5.08 -4.49 0.32
N LYS A 148 -4.49 -3.57 -0.43
CA LYS A 148 -3.84 -3.85 -1.70
C LYS A 148 -2.50 -3.15 -1.74
N ILE A 149 -1.56 -3.74 -2.48
CA ILE A 149 -0.25 -3.15 -2.72
C ILE A 149 -0.06 -2.94 -4.21
N ASP A 150 0.76 -1.96 -4.58
CA ASP A 150 1.23 -1.75 -5.94
C ASP A 150 2.75 -1.58 -5.94
N LEU A 151 3.39 -1.97 -7.04
CA LEU A 151 4.84 -1.94 -7.17
C LEU A 151 5.23 -0.96 -8.28
N ILE A 152 6.07 0.02 -7.95
CA ILE A 152 6.74 0.85 -8.95
C ILE A 152 8.18 0.37 -9.06
N MET A 153 8.51 -0.22 -10.22
CA MET A 153 9.78 -0.90 -10.45
C MET A 153 10.93 0.10 -10.66
N PRO A 154 12.18 -0.25 -10.32
CA PRO A 154 13.33 0.63 -10.52
C PRO A 154 13.48 1.18 -11.94
N ARG A 155 13.21 0.37 -12.97
CA ARG A 155 13.25 0.82 -14.37
C ARG A 155 12.22 1.91 -14.69
N GLU A 156 11.07 1.90 -14.01
CA GLU A 156 10.04 2.93 -14.18
C GLU A 156 10.51 4.22 -13.51
N ILE A 157 11.02 4.12 -12.29
CA ILE A 157 11.58 5.25 -11.52
C ILE A 157 12.78 5.85 -12.26
N ASP A 158 13.59 5.02 -12.91
CA ASP A 158 14.76 5.46 -13.67
C ASP A 158 14.40 6.31 -14.88
N ARG A 159 13.20 6.11 -15.44
CA ARG A 159 12.74 6.80 -16.63
C ARG A 159 11.76 7.93 -16.35
N PHE A 160 10.70 7.66 -15.59
CA PHE A 160 9.60 8.59 -15.39
C PHE A 160 9.68 9.34 -14.06
N ASN A 161 8.92 10.43 -13.96
CA ASN A 161 8.79 11.18 -12.73
C ASN A 161 8.10 10.33 -11.65
N ILE A 162 8.80 10.09 -10.52
CA ILE A 162 8.34 9.20 -9.46
C ILE A 162 7.02 9.66 -8.82
N ASN A 163 6.82 10.96 -8.60
CA ASN A 163 5.57 11.47 -8.02
C ASN A 163 4.39 11.23 -8.97
N MET A 164 4.59 11.36 -10.29
CA MET A 164 3.53 11.04 -11.26
C MET A 164 3.24 9.54 -11.34
N LEU A 165 4.24 8.68 -11.16
CA LEU A 165 4.02 7.22 -11.06
C LEU A 165 3.25 6.87 -9.78
N MET A 166 3.54 7.55 -8.67
CA MET A 166 2.81 7.40 -7.41
C MET A 166 1.36 7.86 -7.55
N ASP A 167 1.10 8.99 -8.21
CA ASP A 167 -0.28 9.44 -8.48
C ASP A 167 -1.09 8.34 -9.19
N LEU A 168 -0.50 7.74 -10.24
CA LEU A 168 -1.14 6.67 -11.01
C LEU A 168 -1.34 5.39 -10.18
N GLY A 169 -0.34 5.00 -9.39
CA GLY A 169 -0.42 3.83 -8.52
C GLY A 169 -1.46 3.99 -7.40
N TYR A 170 -1.49 5.15 -6.74
CA TYR A 170 -2.49 5.44 -5.71
C TYR A 170 -3.89 5.58 -6.28
N GLU A 171 -4.07 6.20 -7.45
CA GLU A 171 -5.37 6.23 -8.13
C GLU A 171 -5.87 4.80 -8.43
N LYS A 172 -4.97 3.92 -8.90
CA LYS A 172 -5.27 2.50 -9.15
C LYS A 172 -5.69 1.76 -7.86
N LEU A 173 -4.91 1.89 -6.79
CA LEU A 173 -5.22 1.27 -5.50
C LEU A 173 -6.55 1.77 -4.95
N LEU A 174 -6.78 3.09 -4.99
CA LEU A 174 -7.99 3.71 -4.48
C LEU A 174 -9.23 3.21 -5.23
N LYS A 175 -9.19 3.16 -6.57
CA LYS A 175 -10.29 2.60 -7.39
C LYS A 175 -10.63 1.15 -7.04
N ASN A 176 -9.60 0.33 -6.79
CA ASN A 176 -9.80 -1.06 -6.43
C ASN A 176 -10.35 -1.26 -5.01
N LEU A 177 -9.95 -0.42 -4.05
CA LEU A 177 -10.37 -0.54 -2.65
C LEU A 177 -11.80 -0.05 -2.41
N ILE A 178 -12.23 1.00 -3.11
CA ILE A 178 -13.56 1.61 -2.93
C ILE A 178 -14.65 0.98 -3.81
N TYR A 179 -14.33 -0.10 -4.54
CA TYR A 179 -15.31 -0.77 -5.39
C TYR A 179 -16.52 -1.23 -4.57
N ASN A 180 -17.72 -0.83 -5.00
CA ASN A 180 -18.99 -1.04 -4.29
C ASN A 180 -19.08 -0.43 -2.88
N VAL A 181 -18.31 0.63 -2.60
CA VAL A 181 -18.41 1.37 -1.33
C VAL A 181 -19.07 2.74 -1.55
N PRO A 182 -20.12 3.11 -0.79
CA PRO A 182 -20.76 4.43 -0.90
C PRO A 182 -19.78 5.55 -0.53
N PHE A 183 -19.63 6.56 -1.39
CA PHE A 183 -18.67 7.65 -1.16
C PHE A 183 -18.92 8.43 0.13
N GLU A 184 -20.19 8.61 0.51
CA GLU A 184 -20.58 9.28 1.76
C GLU A 184 -20.14 8.54 3.03
N ASP A 185 -19.79 7.26 2.92
CA ASP A 185 -19.29 6.42 4.00
C ASP A 185 -17.76 6.27 3.98
N LEU A 186 -17.06 7.03 3.14
CA LEU A 186 -15.62 6.96 2.99
C LEU A 186 -14.90 8.14 3.66
N ARG A 187 -13.85 7.79 4.41
CA ARG A 187 -12.72 8.68 4.67
C ARG A 187 -11.51 8.17 3.89
N ILE A 188 -10.77 9.08 3.27
CA ILE A 188 -9.53 8.82 2.54
C ILE A 188 -8.44 9.70 3.12
N VAL A 189 -7.37 9.09 3.60
CA VAL A 189 -6.19 9.77 4.13
C VAL A 189 -4.95 9.33 3.36
N ILE A 190 -4.22 10.30 2.81
CA ILE A 190 -3.02 10.08 2.01
C ILE A 190 -1.91 10.99 2.53
N ASP A 191 -0.70 10.44 2.69
CA ASP A 191 0.47 11.25 3.05
C ASP A 191 0.86 12.21 1.91
N ASP A 192 1.16 13.46 2.25
CA ASP A 192 1.52 14.45 1.23
C ASP A 192 2.98 14.28 0.77
N TYR A 193 3.16 13.42 -0.23
CA TYR A 193 4.44 13.21 -0.91
C TYR A 193 4.76 14.25 -2.00
N GLY A 194 3.93 15.31 -2.11
CA GLY A 194 3.86 16.22 -3.25
C GLY A 194 2.91 15.70 -4.32
N ILE A 195 1.65 15.47 -3.94
CA ILE A 195 0.59 14.91 -4.80
C ILE A 195 0.39 15.76 -6.05
N GLY A 196 0.46 15.14 -7.22
CA GLY A 196 0.31 15.81 -8.50
C GLY A 196 -1.14 15.95 -8.98
N ASN A 197 -1.30 16.52 -10.17
CA ASN A 197 -2.61 16.81 -10.75
C ASN A 197 -3.42 15.55 -11.12
N ILE A 198 -2.76 14.40 -11.34
CA ILE A 198 -3.45 13.17 -11.76
C ILE A 198 -4.32 12.68 -10.60
N LEU A 199 -3.70 12.45 -9.44
CA LEU A 199 -4.42 11.98 -8.26
C LEU A 199 -5.35 13.06 -7.69
N ASN A 200 -4.93 14.32 -7.66
CA ASN A 200 -5.76 15.42 -7.15
C ASN A 200 -7.11 15.53 -7.88
N LYS A 201 -7.14 15.38 -9.22
CA LYS A 201 -8.40 15.40 -9.98
C LYS A 201 -9.36 14.31 -9.52
N TYR A 202 -8.84 13.10 -9.31
CA TYR A 202 -9.65 11.98 -8.86
C TYR A 202 -10.13 12.17 -7.41
N LEU A 203 -9.27 12.65 -6.52
CA LEU A 203 -9.62 12.96 -5.14
C LEU A 203 -10.70 14.04 -5.02
N GLN A 204 -10.65 15.09 -5.85
CA GLN A 204 -11.71 16.11 -5.88
C GLN A 204 -13.04 15.52 -6.35
N HIS A 205 -13.04 14.70 -7.40
CA HIS A 205 -14.26 14.01 -7.87
C HIS A 205 -14.88 13.12 -6.78
N VAL A 206 -14.06 12.39 -6.03
CA VAL A 206 -14.56 11.53 -4.93
C VAL A 206 -15.07 12.38 -3.75
N LYS A 207 -14.41 13.50 -3.45
CA LYS A 207 -14.85 14.48 -2.44
C LYS A 207 -16.18 15.13 -2.80
N GLU A 208 -16.37 15.54 -4.05
CA GLU A 208 -17.63 16.11 -4.56
C GLU A 208 -18.80 15.13 -4.43
N LYS A 209 -18.53 13.82 -4.41
CA LYS A 209 -19.51 12.75 -4.17
C LYS A 209 -19.76 12.42 -2.70
N GLY A 210 -19.18 13.18 -1.76
CA GLY A 210 -19.47 13.09 -0.33
C GLY A 210 -18.40 12.42 0.54
N ALA A 211 -17.28 11.98 -0.04
CA ALA A 211 -16.18 11.41 0.72
C ALA A 211 -15.42 12.47 1.52
N GLU A 212 -14.94 12.09 2.70
CA GLU A 212 -13.98 12.89 3.47
C GLU A 212 -12.57 12.62 2.93
N VAL A 213 -11.90 13.63 2.37
CA VAL A 213 -10.54 13.48 1.83
C VAL A 213 -9.57 14.38 2.60
N ILE A 214 -8.52 13.76 3.14
CA ILE A 214 -7.48 14.40 3.95
C ILE A 214 -6.12 14.12 3.32
N THR A 215 -5.41 15.19 2.97
CA THR A 215 -4.02 15.14 2.53
C THR A 215 -3.19 15.93 3.52
N ILE A 216 -2.28 15.25 4.22
CA ILE A 216 -1.47 15.87 5.27
C ILE A 216 -0.15 15.12 5.44
N SER A 217 0.92 15.84 5.79
CA SER A 217 2.20 15.23 6.16
C SER A 217 2.16 14.59 7.56
N ASP A 218 3.02 13.60 7.75
CA ASP A 218 3.15 12.81 8.97
C ASP A 218 1.82 12.13 9.36
N SER A 219 1.07 11.72 8.35
CA SER A 219 -0.26 11.15 8.51
C SER A 219 -0.25 9.81 9.26
N GLU A 220 0.84 9.02 9.16
CA GLU A 220 1.07 7.78 9.92
C GLU A 220 0.94 7.94 11.45
N ASN A 221 1.29 9.12 11.98
CA ASN A 221 1.25 9.40 13.42
C ASN A 221 -0.15 9.80 13.91
N LYS A 222 -1.03 10.20 12.98
CA LYS A 222 -2.35 10.79 13.26
C LYS A 222 -3.49 9.81 12.93
N PHE A 223 -3.31 8.99 11.89
CA PHE A 223 -4.35 8.13 11.34
C PHE A 223 -3.88 6.66 11.36
N ILE A 224 -4.69 5.79 11.94
CA ILE A 224 -4.33 4.38 12.12
C ILE A 224 -4.37 3.63 10.78
N GLU A 225 -5.30 3.97 9.91
CA GLU A 225 -5.42 3.44 8.55
C GLU A 225 -4.15 3.70 7.73
N VAL A 226 -3.55 4.88 7.86
CA VAL A 226 -2.27 5.21 7.19
C VAL A 226 -1.11 4.45 7.83
N ARG A 227 -1.08 4.36 9.16
CA ARG A 227 -0.04 3.59 9.87
C ARG A 227 -0.02 2.12 9.47
N VAL A 228 -1.20 1.51 9.33
CA VAL A 228 -1.32 0.12 8.85
C VAL A 228 -0.83 0.02 7.41
N ALA A 229 -1.16 0.98 6.54
CA ALA A 229 -0.62 1.03 5.19
C ALA A 229 0.92 1.11 5.17
N SER A 230 1.50 1.95 6.03
CA SER A 230 2.95 2.08 6.21
C SER A 230 3.61 0.77 6.62
N LEU A 231 3.05 0.11 7.64
CA LEU A 231 3.53 -1.19 8.12
C LEU A 231 3.46 -2.26 7.04
N ILE A 232 2.38 -2.31 6.27
CA ILE A 232 2.21 -3.24 5.15
C ILE A 232 3.24 -2.97 4.06
N ALA A 233 3.38 -1.72 3.60
CA ALA A 233 4.35 -1.36 2.57
C ALA A 233 5.78 -1.74 3.00
N LYS A 234 6.14 -1.45 4.26
CA LYS A 234 7.42 -1.82 4.85
C LYS A 234 7.63 -3.32 4.94
N ALA A 235 6.65 -4.08 5.42
CA ALA A 235 6.75 -5.52 5.54
C ALA A 235 6.95 -6.21 4.18
N TYR A 236 6.20 -5.79 3.15
CA TYR A 236 6.37 -6.33 1.80
C TYR A 236 7.72 -5.97 1.20
N ARG A 237 8.20 -4.73 1.37
CA ARG A 237 9.54 -4.35 0.92
C ARG A 237 10.63 -5.17 1.59
N GLU A 238 10.57 -5.33 2.91
CA GLU A 238 11.55 -6.13 3.67
C GLU A 238 11.56 -7.59 3.19
N LYS A 239 10.39 -8.15 2.90
CA LYS A 239 10.25 -9.47 2.26
C LYS A 239 10.91 -9.54 0.89
N PHE A 240 10.64 -8.59 0.01
CA PHE A 240 11.23 -8.57 -1.33
C PHE A 240 12.75 -8.42 -1.27
N LEU A 241 13.26 -7.49 -0.44
CA LEU A 241 14.71 -7.29 -0.29
C LEU A 241 15.40 -8.52 0.29
N LYS A 242 14.83 -9.16 1.31
CA LYS A 242 15.36 -10.42 1.84
C LYS A 242 15.44 -11.47 0.72
N LYS A 243 14.37 -11.62 -0.07
CA LYS A 243 14.38 -12.61 -1.15
C LYS A 243 15.40 -12.30 -2.24
N ILE A 244 15.55 -11.03 -2.61
CA ILE A 244 16.59 -10.57 -3.55
C ILE A 244 17.99 -10.89 -3.00
N SER A 245 18.25 -10.62 -1.71
CA SER A 245 19.52 -10.96 -1.07
C SER A 245 19.82 -12.46 -1.16
N GLU A 246 18.85 -13.32 -0.84
CA GLU A 246 19.00 -14.77 -0.91
C GLU A 246 19.30 -15.26 -2.33
N VAL A 247 18.51 -14.82 -3.31
CA VAL A 247 18.60 -15.28 -4.71
C VAL A 247 19.90 -14.83 -5.36
N TYR A 248 20.30 -13.57 -5.15
CA TYR A 248 21.49 -12.99 -5.76
C TYR A 248 22.74 -13.07 -4.88
N LYS A 249 22.63 -13.69 -3.69
CA LYS A 249 23.69 -13.81 -2.68
C LYS A 249 24.34 -12.47 -2.32
N LEU A 250 23.50 -11.46 -2.09
CA LEU A 250 23.94 -10.11 -1.74
C LEU A 250 23.82 -9.86 -0.24
N GLU A 251 24.68 -9.02 0.31
CA GLU A 251 24.64 -8.62 1.71
C GLU A 251 23.39 -7.78 2.02
N GLU A 252 22.59 -8.21 3.02
CA GLU A 252 21.36 -7.51 3.42
C GLU A 252 21.61 -6.05 3.85
N GLU A 253 22.72 -5.81 4.55
CA GLU A 253 23.13 -4.48 5.01
C GLU A 253 23.33 -3.50 3.85
N VAL A 254 23.79 -4.00 2.70
CA VAL A 254 23.98 -3.18 1.50
C VAL A 254 22.64 -2.87 0.85
N ILE A 255 21.81 -3.89 0.61
CA ILE A 255 20.56 -3.69 -0.14
C ILE A 255 19.47 -2.96 0.65
N LYS A 256 19.57 -2.95 1.99
CA LYS A 256 18.73 -2.17 2.91
C LYS A 256 19.37 -0.86 3.35
N GLY A 257 20.61 -0.61 2.93
CA GLY A 257 21.43 0.51 3.38
C GLY A 257 21.18 1.79 2.59
N ASN A 258 21.50 2.93 3.22
CA ASN A 258 21.44 4.25 2.59
C ASN A 258 22.79 4.59 1.93
N LEU A 259 22.80 5.29 0.80
CA LEU A 259 24.02 5.71 0.10
C LEU A 259 24.84 6.78 0.84
N SER A 260 24.35 7.31 1.96
CA SER A 260 25.18 8.11 2.89
C SER A 260 26.30 7.28 3.53
N ASP A 261 26.11 5.97 3.65
CA ASP A 261 27.15 5.04 4.08
C ASP A 261 28.12 4.76 2.91
N ILE A 262 29.41 4.97 3.16
CA ILE A 262 30.44 4.83 2.13
C ILE A 262 30.56 3.38 1.62
N TYR A 263 30.37 2.40 2.49
CA TYR A 263 30.43 0.98 2.14
C TYR A 263 29.27 0.60 1.22
N VAL A 264 28.06 1.02 1.58
CA VAL A 264 26.85 0.80 0.77
C VAL A 264 26.99 1.48 -0.59
N ARG A 265 27.52 2.71 -0.61
CA ARG A 265 27.75 3.47 -1.84
C ARG A 265 28.73 2.77 -2.78
N ASP A 266 29.85 2.29 -2.26
CA ASP A 266 30.86 1.61 -3.08
C ASP A 266 30.31 0.30 -3.67
N ARG A 267 29.57 -0.48 -2.87
CA ARG A 267 28.89 -1.69 -3.34
C ARG A 267 27.81 -1.38 -4.37
N PHE A 268 27.01 -0.33 -4.17
CA PHE A 268 26.02 0.12 -5.15
C PHE A 268 26.65 0.47 -6.51
N LEU A 269 27.81 1.17 -6.51
CA LEU A 269 28.54 1.47 -7.75
C LEU A 269 29.09 0.22 -8.43
N GLN A 270 29.49 -0.81 -7.68
CA GLN A 270 29.86 -2.11 -8.24
C GLN A 270 28.66 -2.82 -8.85
N TYR A 271 27.53 -2.86 -8.14
CA TYR A 271 26.30 -3.50 -8.60
C TYR A 271 25.69 -2.79 -9.82
N LYS A 272 25.87 -1.47 -9.97
CA LYS A 272 25.49 -0.74 -11.19
C LYS A 272 26.11 -1.31 -12.46
N LYS A 273 27.27 -1.97 -12.38
CA LYS A 273 27.93 -2.62 -13.54
C LYS A 273 27.27 -3.93 -13.95
N GLN A 274 26.45 -4.51 -13.09
CA GLN A 274 25.70 -5.73 -13.35
C GLN A 274 24.29 -5.39 -13.85
N ASP A 275 23.62 -6.39 -14.44
CA ASP A 275 22.24 -6.23 -14.91
C ASP A 275 21.20 -6.63 -13.87
N PHE A 276 21.20 -5.92 -12.74
CA PHE A 276 20.21 -6.12 -11.68
C PHE A 276 18.98 -5.25 -11.92
N TRP A 277 17.85 -5.88 -12.20
CA TRP A 277 16.54 -5.22 -12.41
C TRP A 277 16.06 -4.45 -11.18
N PHE A 278 16.50 -4.85 -9.98
CA PHE A 278 16.11 -4.24 -8.71
C PHE A 278 16.97 -3.02 -8.35
N LEU A 279 17.87 -2.55 -9.22
CA LEU A 279 18.74 -1.41 -8.93
C LEU A 279 18.24 -0.13 -9.62
N ARG A 280 18.10 0.97 -8.87
CA ARG A 280 17.74 2.29 -9.41
C ARG A 280 18.97 2.99 -9.96
N ARG A 281 19.20 2.86 -11.26
CA ARG A 281 20.42 3.31 -11.92
C ARG A 281 20.55 4.82 -11.92
N SER A 282 19.44 5.54 -11.96
CA SER A 282 19.39 6.99 -11.94
C SER A 282 19.52 7.60 -10.53
N PHE A 283 19.60 6.77 -9.49
CA PHE A 283 19.65 7.26 -8.11
C PHE A 283 20.88 8.14 -7.89
N GLY A 284 20.66 9.32 -7.30
CA GLY A 284 21.69 10.34 -7.06
C GLY A 284 22.13 11.11 -8.31
N GLU A 285 21.60 10.80 -9.49
CA GLU A 285 21.94 11.48 -10.74
C GLU A 285 20.90 12.56 -11.06
N LYS A 286 21.37 13.76 -11.44
CA LYS A 286 20.48 14.83 -11.95
C LYS A 286 20.06 14.50 -13.38
N LYS A 287 19.07 13.60 -13.53
CA LYS A 287 18.44 13.25 -14.81
C LYS A 287 17.06 13.89 -14.91
N ILE A 288 16.78 14.51 -16.05
CA ILE A 288 15.42 14.95 -16.39
C ILE A 288 14.58 13.69 -16.62
N LYS A 289 13.48 13.59 -15.89
CA LYS A 289 12.57 12.45 -15.96
C LYS A 289 11.45 12.71 -16.96
N GLU A 290 11.07 11.67 -17.69
CA GLU A 290 9.92 11.73 -18.60
C GLU A 290 8.61 11.86 -17.81
N LYS A 291 7.62 12.54 -18.40
CA LYS A 291 6.23 12.43 -17.94
C LYS A 291 5.66 11.10 -18.46
N PRO A 292 4.79 10.40 -17.72
CA PRO A 292 4.19 9.13 -18.12
C PRO A 292 3.13 9.34 -19.23
N SER A 293 3.56 9.69 -20.45
CA SER A 293 2.68 9.93 -21.60
C SER A 293 2.01 8.67 -22.12
N PHE A 294 2.48 7.48 -21.71
CA PHE A 294 1.88 6.19 -22.04
C PHE A 294 0.41 6.10 -21.61
N ILE A 295 -0.03 6.90 -20.63
CA ILE A 295 -1.45 6.95 -20.23
C ILE A 295 -2.37 7.34 -21.39
N ASN A 296 -1.87 8.12 -22.35
CA ASN A 296 -2.63 8.56 -23.53
C ASN A 296 -2.85 7.43 -24.56
N MET A 297 -2.25 6.25 -24.33
CA MET A 297 -2.48 5.06 -25.16
C MET A 297 -3.81 4.38 -24.82
N ILE A 298 -4.48 4.79 -23.75
CA ILE A 298 -5.77 4.23 -23.32
C ILE A 298 -6.82 5.35 -23.38
N ASP A 299 -7.93 5.10 -24.06
CA ASP A 299 -9.06 6.04 -24.07
C ASP A 299 -9.95 5.95 -22.82
N GLU A 300 -10.97 6.81 -22.74
CA GLU A 300 -11.93 6.83 -21.64
C GLU A 300 -12.75 5.53 -21.54
N GLU A 301 -12.96 4.85 -22.66
CA GLU A 301 -13.59 3.54 -22.78
C GLU A 301 -12.66 2.38 -22.39
N GLY A 302 -11.38 2.65 -22.13
CA GLY A 302 -10.37 1.66 -21.74
C GLY A 302 -9.70 0.96 -22.92
N ARG A 303 -9.99 1.34 -24.16
CA ARG A 303 -9.39 0.73 -25.35
C ARG A 303 -7.98 1.24 -25.56
N VAL A 304 -7.12 0.37 -26.09
CA VAL A 304 -5.79 0.77 -26.55
C VAL A 304 -5.89 1.49 -27.88
N ILE A 305 -5.41 2.73 -27.95
CA ILE A 305 -5.26 3.51 -29.18
C ILE A 305 -3.89 3.26 -29.81
N CYS A 306 -3.87 2.85 -31.08
CA CYS A 306 -2.64 2.76 -31.85
C CYS A 306 -2.26 4.10 -32.49
N PHE A 307 -1.19 4.75 -32.01
CA PHE A 307 -0.69 6.01 -32.59
C PHE A 307 -0.23 5.93 -34.05
N PHE A 308 -0.05 4.73 -34.61
CA PHE A 308 0.36 4.58 -36.01
C PHE A 308 -0.80 4.50 -37.00
N CYS A 309 -1.95 3.96 -36.59
CA CYS A 309 -3.11 3.77 -37.48
C CYS A 309 -4.40 4.40 -36.95
N GLY A 310 -4.38 4.99 -35.76
CA GLY A 310 -5.51 5.69 -35.13
C GLY A 310 -6.60 4.76 -34.58
N LYS A 311 -6.55 3.46 -34.84
CA LYS A 311 -7.58 2.51 -34.40
C LYS A 311 -7.47 2.19 -32.91
N ALA A 312 -8.63 2.06 -32.26
CA ALA A 312 -8.77 1.66 -30.87
C ALA A 312 -9.22 0.19 -30.77
N SER A 313 -8.76 -0.55 -29.75
CA SER A 313 -9.10 -1.96 -29.55
C SER A 313 -9.09 -2.36 -28.06
N TYR A 314 -9.97 -3.29 -27.69
CA TYR A 314 -9.90 -4.01 -26.40
C TYR A 314 -8.91 -5.18 -26.44
N GLN A 315 -8.22 -5.39 -27.56
CA GLN A 315 -7.25 -6.46 -27.74
C GLN A 315 -5.94 -5.93 -28.27
N VAL A 316 -4.84 -6.47 -27.74
CA VAL A 316 -3.49 -6.29 -28.25
C VAL A 316 -2.73 -7.61 -28.24
N ILE A 317 -1.77 -7.76 -29.16
CA ILE A 317 -0.98 -8.97 -29.29
C ILE A 317 0.36 -8.77 -28.59
N LEU A 318 0.78 -9.72 -27.77
CA LEU A 318 2.14 -9.87 -27.30
C LEU A 318 2.79 -11.00 -28.11
N ASP A 319 3.74 -10.62 -28.96
CA ASP A 319 4.47 -11.53 -29.83
C ASP A 319 5.96 -11.18 -29.80
N ASN A 320 6.83 -12.19 -29.66
CA ASN A 320 8.28 -12.02 -29.54
C ASN A 320 8.66 -10.93 -28.52
N TYR A 321 8.00 -10.99 -27.35
CA TYR A 321 8.16 -10.02 -26.26
C TYR A 321 7.87 -8.56 -26.63
N LYS A 322 7.01 -8.32 -27.62
CA LYS A 322 6.64 -6.99 -28.07
C LYS A 322 5.14 -6.88 -28.19
N PHE A 323 4.58 -5.84 -27.59
CA PHE A 323 3.19 -5.49 -27.81
C PHE A 323 3.01 -4.95 -29.24
N LYS A 324 2.03 -5.49 -29.97
CA LYS A 324 1.73 -5.14 -31.36
C LYS A 324 0.24 -4.80 -31.51
N CYS A 325 -0.03 -3.82 -32.36
CA CYS A 325 -1.39 -3.47 -32.75
C CYS A 325 -2.02 -4.60 -33.58
N ILE A 326 -3.24 -5.00 -33.24
CA ILE A 326 -3.97 -6.06 -33.98
C ILE A 326 -4.31 -5.70 -35.43
N TYR A 327 -4.33 -4.41 -35.76
CA TYR A 327 -4.75 -3.95 -37.09
C TYR A 327 -3.59 -3.71 -38.05
N CYS A 328 -2.49 -3.12 -37.57
CA CYS A 328 -1.36 -2.75 -38.44
C CYS A 328 -0.06 -3.49 -38.10
N GLY A 329 -0.05 -4.34 -37.07
CA GLY A 329 1.10 -5.15 -36.65
C GLY A 329 2.28 -4.37 -36.06
N LYS A 330 2.22 -3.03 -36.02
CA LYS A 330 3.30 -2.19 -35.50
C LYS A 330 3.46 -2.35 -33.99
N GLU A 331 4.72 -2.36 -33.57
CA GLU A 331 5.11 -2.41 -32.15
C GLU A 331 4.64 -1.16 -31.41
N MET A 332 3.95 -1.37 -30.29
CA MET A 332 3.42 -0.34 -29.40
C MET A 332 4.33 -0.22 -28.18
N LYS A 333 5.39 0.58 -28.32
CA LYS A 333 6.31 0.87 -27.20
C LYS A 333 5.55 1.44 -26.02
N ASP A 334 5.98 1.10 -24.81
CA ASP A 334 5.43 1.56 -23.54
C ASP A 334 3.99 1.12 -23.21
N LEU A 335 3.34 0.35 -24.10
CA LEU A 335 1.99 -0.14 -23.86
C LEU A 335 1.90 -0.94 -22.55
N GLN A 336 2.96 -1.67 -22.19
CA GLN A 336 3.05 -2.41 -20.93
C GLN A 336 2.77 -1.53 -19.70
N PHE A 337 3.27 -0.28 -19.68
CA PHE A 337 3.06 0.63 -18.57
C PHE A 337 1.62 1.16 -18.58
N ALA A 338 1.09 1.49 -19.75
CA ALA A 338 -0.31 1.89 -19.89
C ALA A 338 -1.27 0.80 -19.40
N LEU A 339 -1.02 -0.46 -19.77
CA LEU A 339 -1.77 -1.62 -19.31
C LEU A 339 -1.64 -1.83 -17.80
N LYS A 340 -0.42 -1.73 -17.26
CA LYS A 340 -0.15 -1.87 -15.82
C LYS A 340 -0.87 -0.83 -14.97
N TYR A 341 -0.85 0.44 -15.38
CA TYR A 341 -1.46 1.51 -14.59
C TYR A 341 -2.98 1.62 -14.80
N LYS A 342 -3.50 1.19 -15.96
CA LYS A 342 -4.95 1.19 -16.21
C LYS A 342 -5.66 -0.05 -15.66
N TYR A 343 -5.11 -1.22 -15.93
CA TYR A 343 -5.70 -2.51 -15.60
C TYR A 343 -4.98 -3.16 -14.42
N GLY A 344 -3.66 -3.21 -14.48
CA GLY A 344 -2.80 -3.69 -13.38
C GLY A 344 -2.92 -5.16 -13.02
N VAL A 345 -3.95 -5.84 -13.51
CA VAL A 345 -4.31 -7.21 -13.13
C VAL A 345 -4.40 -8.06 -14.38
N ILE A 346 -3.72 -9.20 -14.35
CA ILE A 346 -3.74 -10.21 -15.38
C ILE A 346 -4.39 -11.47 -14.80
N LYS A 347 -5.53 -11.85 -15.36
CA LYS A 347 -6.21 -13.09 -15.05
C LYS A 347 -5.80 -14.15 -16.07
N VAL A 348 -5.27 -15.25 -15.56
CA VAL A 348 -4.85 -16.40 -16.36
C VAL A 348 -5.78 -17.56 -16.01
N GLU A 349 -6.48 -18.09 -17.00
CA GLU A 349 -7.32 -19.28 -16.83
C GLU A 349 -6.66 -20.53 -17.45
N ASP A 350 -5.99 -20.34 -18.58
CA ASP A 350 -5.33 -21.43 -19.31
C ASP A 350 -3.90 -21.68 -18.79
N LYS A 351 -3.70 -22.85 -18.19
CA LYS A 351 -2.38 -23.29 -17.67
C LYS A 351 -1.29 -23.33 -18.75
N ARG A 352 -1.64 -23.49 -20.03
CA ARG A 352 -0.65 -23.47 -21.14
C ARG A 352 0.07 -22.13 -21.25
N ILE A 353 -0.60 -21.03 -20.86
CA ILE A 353 -0.05 -19.66 -20.90
C ILE A 353 1.02 -19.46 -19.82
N ILE A 354 0.95 -20.19 -18.70
CA ILE A 354 1.92 -20.06 -17.58
C ILE A 354 3.35 -20.30 -18.06
N ASN A 355 3.59 -21.31 -18.91
CA ASN A 355 4.92 -21.58 -19.44
C ASN A 355 5.45 -20.41 -20.29
N MET A 356 4.59 -19.76 -21.08
CA MET A 356 4.97 -18.59 -21.86
C MET A 356 5.22 -17.37 -20.97
N ILE A 357 4.45 -17.18 -19.90
CA ILE A 357 4.70 -16.13 -18.91
C ILE A 357 6.05 -16.34 -18.22
N LEU A 358 6.38 -17.58 -17.84
CA LEU A 358 7.68 -17.93 -17.24
C LEU A 358 8.83 -17.63 -18.19
N ASP A 359 8.67 -17.95 -19.48
CA ASP A 359 9.62 -17.62 -20.52
C ASP A 359 9.81 -16.10 -20.65
N ILE A 360 8.71 -15.34 -20.65
CA ILE A 360 8.75 -13.87 -20.60
C ILE A 360 9.56 -13.39 -19.41
N PHE A 361 9.31 -13.87 -18.19
CA PHE A 361 10.05 -13.41 -17.00
C PHE A 361 11.55 -13.74 -17.01
N LYS A 362 11.96 -14.80 -17.71
CA LYS A 362 13.37 -15.17 -17.87
C LYS A 362 14.12 -14.24 -18.83
N HIS A 363 13.43 -13.75 -19.85
CA HIS A 363 14.06 -13.01 -20.95
C HIS A 363 13.78 -11.52 -20.92
N LYS A 364 12.67 -11.11 -20.31
CA LYS A 364 12.13 -9.76 -20.33
C LYS A 364 11.38 -9.43 -19.04
N ASP A 365 11.12 -8.15 -18.95
CA ASP A 365 10.65 -7.47 -17.76
C ASP A 365 9.21 -6.98 -17.93
N ILE A 366 8.57 -7.33 -19.05
CA ILE A 366 7.33 -6.73 -19.59
C ILE A 366 6.14 -6.83 -18.64
N LEU A 367 6.10 -7.88 -17.82
CA LEU A 367 5.00 -8.19 -16.92
C LEU A 367 5.29 -7.82 -15.46
N ASP A 368 6.42 -7.16 -15.18
CA ASP A 368 6.69 -6.78 -13.79
C ASP A 368 5.76 -5.68 -13.30
N GLY A 369 5.39 -5.78 -12.03
CA GLY A 369 4.48 -4.88 -11.33
C GLY A 369 3.00 -5.14 -11.64
N PHE A 370 2.67 -6.21 -12.37
CA PHE A 370 1.28 -6.67 -12.51
C PHE A 370 0.88 -7.59 -11.35
N ASP A 371 -0.40 -7.53 -11.00
CA ASP A 371 -1.10 -8.53 -10.19
C ASP A 371 -1.51 -9.70 -11.08
N PHE A 372 -1.33 -10.93 -10.60
CA PHE A 372 -1.80 -12.13 -11.28
C PHE A 372 -2.90 -12.82 -10.49
N ILE A 373 -3.99 -13.15 -11.18
CA ILE A 373 -4.98 -14.14 -10.73
C ILE A 373 -4.72 -15.42 -11.51
N LEU A 374 -4.40 -16.49 -10.81
CA LEU A 374 -3.92 -17.75 -11.40
C LEU A 374 -4.94 -18.86 -11.20
N PRO A 375 -4.95 -19.88 -12.08
CA PRO A 375 -5.81 -21.04 -11.88
C PRO A 375 -5.29 -21.88 -10.70
N GLU A 376 -6.18 -22.67 -10.09
CA GLU A 376 -5.81 -23.51 -8.95
C GLU A 376 -4.63 -24.44 -9.29
N GLY A 377 -3.66 -24.48 -8.37
CA GLY A 377 -2.44 -25.30 -8.50
C GLY A 377 -1.31 -24.69 -9.34
N SER A 378 -1.48 -23.49 -9.93
CA SER A 378 -0.41 -22.80 -10.69
C SER A 378 0.35 -21.74 -9.91
N LEU A 379 0.07 -21.61 -8.61
CA LEU A 379 0.72 -20.63 -7.73
C LEU A 379 2.23 -20.85 -7.66
N GLN A 380 2.67 -22.11 -7.47
CA GLN A 380 4.06 -22.50 -7.24
C GLN A 380 5.02 -22.00 -8.32
N ASP A 381 4.57 -22.01 -9.57
CA ASP A 381 5.37 -21.62 -10.74
C ASP A 381 5.82 -20.15 -10.68
N LEU A 382 4.97 -19.29 -10.13
CA LEU A 382 5.18 -17.84 -10.09
C LEU A 382 5.60 -17.30 -8.71
N LEU A 383 5.63 -18.17 -7.68
CA LEU A 383 6.07 -17.80 -6.33
C LEU A 383 7.44 -17.12 -6.28
N PRO A 384 8.49 -17.59 -7.00
CA PRO A 384 9.80 -16.96 -6.93
C PRO A 384 9.78 -15.49 -7.38
N PHE A 385 9.03 -15.19 -8.43
CA PHE A 385 8.90 -13.83 -8.97
C PHE A 385 8.08 -12.93 -8.06
N ARG A 386 7.01 -13.48 -7.46
CA ARG A 386 6.23 -12.79 -6.43
C ARG A 386 7.09 -12.44 -5.22
N ASP A 387 7.82 -13.41 -4.68
CA ASP A 387 8.59 -13.22 -3.45
C ASP A 387 9.78 -12.29 -3.62
N MET A 388 10.29 -12.13 -4.85
CA MET A 388 11.28 -11.11 -5.19
C MET A 388 10.67 -9.71 -5.43
N GLY A 389 9.34 -9.59 -5.48
CA GLY A 389 8.67 -8.32 -5.80
C GLY A 389 8.78 -7.93 -7.28
N LYS A 390 8.85 -8.91 -8.19
CA LYS A 390 8.67 -8.67 -9.63
C LYS A 390 7.19 -8.58 -9.98
N ILE A 391 6.34 -9.38 -9.31
CA ILE A 391 4.90 -9.40 -9.54
C ILE A 391 4.16 -9.51 -8.22
N LEU A 392 2.85 -9.34 -8.28
CA LEU A 392 1.93 -9.64 -7.19
C LEU A 392 1.05 -10.82 -7.60
N ILE A 393 0.56 -11.57 -6.61
CA ILE A 393 -0.39 -12.66 -6.85
C ILE A 393 -1.53 -12.49 -5.88
N ASP A 394 -2.74 -12.39 -6.42
CA ASP A 394 -3.98 -12.38 -5.66
C ASP A 394 -4.75 -13.67 -5.96
N THR A 395 -5.36 -14.25 -4.94
CA THR A 395 -6.15 -15.49 -5.06
C THR A 395 -7.64 -15.24 -4.93
N LYS A 396 -8.05 -14.09 -4.39
CA LYS A 396 -9.45 -13.79 -4.06
C LYS A 396 -9.68 -12.28 -4.02
N SER A 397 -9.97 -11.68 -5.18
CA SER A 397 -10.66 -10.40 -5.20
C SER A 397 -11.38 -10.15 -6.53
N SER A 398 -12.53 -9.48 -6.47
CA SER A 398 -13.21 -8.93 -7.63
C SER A 398 -12.52 -7.64 -8.06
N TYR A 399 -11.99 -7.60 -9.28
CA TYR A 399 -11.41 -6.40 -9.85
C TYR A 399 -12.39 -5.74 -10.82
N LEU A 400 -12.43 -4.40 -10.83
CA LEU A 400 -13.25 -3.64 -11.76
C LEU A 400 -12.77 -3.82 -13.21
N THR A 401 -11.45 -3.82 -13.39
CA THR A 401 -10.80 -4.00 -14.68
C THR A 401 -9.69 -5.02 -14.55
N TYR A 402 -9.53 -5.86 -15.58
CA TYR A 402 -8.47 -6.86 -15.64
C TYR A 402 -8.18 -7.23 -17.10
N ILE A 403 -7.08 -7.95 -17.30
CA ILE A 403 -6.65 -8.44 -18.61
C ILE A 403 -6.77 -9.95 -18.61
N GLU A 404 -7.49 -10.52 -19.58
CA GLU A 404 -7.47 -11.95 -19.84
C GLU A 404 -6.46 -12.29 -20.93
N LEU A 405 -5.67 -13.31 -20.69
CA LEU A 405 -4.71 -13.81 -21.66
C LEU A 405 -5.30 -14.98 -22.43
N ASN A 406 -5.25 -14.89 -23.76
CA ASN A 406 -5.71 -15.95 -24.67
C ASN A 406 -4.56 -16.33 -25.62
N LEU A 407 -4.50 -17.60 -26.01
CA LEU A 407 -3.55 -18.08 -27.00
C LEU A 407 -4.11 -17.93 -28.41
N GLN A 408 -3.29 -17.39 -29.33
CA GLN A 408 -3.59 -17.37 -30.75
C GLN A 408 -2.32 -17.73 -31.54
N GLY A 409 -2.21 -18.99 -31.96
CA GLY A 409 -0.96 -19.53 -32.50
C GLY A 409 0.15 -19.47 -31.44
N ASP A 410 1.29 -18.90 -31.80
CA ASP A 410 2.44 -18.71 -30.90
C ASP A 410 2.41 -17.38 -30.13
N SER A 411 1.34 -16.60 -30.27
CA SER A 411 1.19 -15.28 -29.66
C SER A 411 0.18 -15.27 -28.51
N ILE A 412 0.38 -14.35 -27.56
CA ILE A 412 -0.58 -14.11 -26.47
C ILE A 412 -1.43 -12.89 -26.83
N VAL A 413 -2.75 -13.03 -26.81
CA VAL A 413 -3.70 -11.93 -26.97
C VAL A 413 -4.13 -11.46 -25.60
N PHE A 414 -3.88 -10.18 -25.31
CA PHE A 414 -4.32 -9.48 -24.11
C PHE A 414 -5.71 -8.92 -24.40
N SER A 415 -6.73 -9.47 -23.74
CA SER A 415 -8.11 -9.02 -23.83
C SER A 415 -8.47 -8.17 -22.62
N LEU A 416 -8.85 -6.91 -22.85
CA LEU A 416 -9.04 -5.91 -21.83
C LEU A 416 -10.50 -5.91 -21.34
N ILE A 417 -10.71 -6.36 -20.11
CA ILE A 417 -12.04 -6.55 -19.54
C ILE A 417 -12.37 -5.44 -18.55
N ARG A 418 -13.62 -4.96 -18.62
CA ARG A 418 -14.22 -4.03 -17.65
C ARG A 418 -15.49 -4.68 -17.13
N ASN A 419 -15.53 -5.00 -15.85
CA ASN A 419 -16.77 -5.36 -15.16
C ASN A 419 -17.55 -4.05 -14.95
N VAL A 420 -18.64 -3.88 -15.71
CA VAL A 420 -19.53 -2.72 -15.62
C VAL A 420 -20.61 -2.96 -14.58
#